data_AF-A0A9D8YDG6-F1
#
_entry.id   AF-A0A9D8YDG6-F1
#
_cell.length_a   1.000
_cell.length_b   1.000
_cell.length_c   1.000
_cell.angle_alpha   90.00
_cell.angle_beta   90.00
_cell.angle_gamma   90.00
#
_symmetry.space_group_name_H-M   'P 1'
#
loop_
_entity.id
_entity.type
_entity.pdbx_description
1 polymer ?
#
loop_
_entity_poly.entity_id
_entity_poly.type
_entity_poly.pdbx_seq_one_letter_code
_entity_poly.pdbx_strand_id
1 'polypeptide(L)'
;MRNIEAIGLIENWLDSVGERGYQLAFISALFRSGYTIVHNTSHNSLELGKDVIAMSPEGEWFAFQLKGNPGGRFTISQWQSHTLQLVQLCRMPIRDIVRGRIVRRFIPVLVTNGEIEEDVQSALELFNKEPSNRASEAAPLRMWNRGKLLELFAEESELIWPHRTQSQVAFLRGVVRDFREEADIREFQRIIDELLGLELKSISKNNALSRIISAYFATALYTSSYVDNLNLF
;
A
#
# COMPACT_ATOMS: atom_id res chain seq x y z
N MET A 1 -1.92 22.81 -1.74
CA MET A 1 -1.51 23.17 -0.37
C MET A 1 -2.02 22.00 0.45
N ARG A 2 -1.12 21.13 0.92
CA ARG A 2 -1.50 19.78 1.37
C ARG A 2 -2.61 19.86 2.42
N ASN A 3 -3.66 19.06 2.24
CA ASN A 3 -4.80 19.02 3.15
C ASN A 3 -4.37 18.35 4.47
N ILE A 4 -4.09 19.17 5.49
CA ILE A 4 -3.57 18.72 6.80
C ILE A 4 -4.55 17.76 7.48
N GLU A 5 -5.86 17.99 7.33
CA GLU A 5 -6.90 17.12 7.91
C GLU A 5 -6.89 15.74 7.25
N ALA A 6 -6.75 15.69 5.92
CA ALA A 6 -6.64 14.43 5.19
C ALA A 6 -5.37 13.66 5.55
N ILE A 7 -4.24 14.34 5.75
CA ILE A 7 -2.99 13.70 6.19
C ILE A 7 -3.14 13.14 7.61
N GLY A 8 -3.72 13.90 8.55
CA GLY A 8 -3.97 13.41 9.90
C GLY A 8 -4.91 12.20 9.93
N LEU A 9 -5.91 12.15 9.03
CA LEU A 9 -6.76 10.98 8.87
C LEU A 9 -5.99 9.76 8.34
N ILE A 10 -5.20 9.94 7.28
CA ILE A 10 -4.37 8.86 6.70
C ILE A 10 -3.39 8.34 7.74
N GLU A 11 -2.81 9.24 8.53
CA GLU A 11 -1.86 8.89 9.58
C GLU A 11 -2.51 8.03 10.66
N ASN A 12 -3.63 8.47 11.21
CA ASN A 12 -4.39 7.69 12.19
C ASN A 12 -4.87 6.35 11.63
N TRP A 13 -5.29 6.34 10.36
CA TRP A 13 -5.70 5.13 9.67
C TRP A 13 -4.54 4.14 9.53
N LEU A 14 -3.36 4.60 9.08
CA LEU A 14 -2.14 3.80 8.99
C LEU A 14 -1.78 3.16 10.35
N ASP A 15 -2.03 3.87 11.45
CA ASP A 15 -1.78 3.38 12.81
C ASP A 15 -2.81 2.37 13.31
N SER A 16 -3.91 2.17 12.59
CA SER A 16 -4.99 1.25 12.97
C SER A 16 -5.08 0.00 12.09
N VAL A 17 -4.59 0.08 10.86
CA VAL A 17 -4.88 -0.90 9.80
C VAL A 17 -3.85 -2.02 9.73
N GLY A 18 -4.31 -3.25 9.49
CA GLY A 18 -3.43 -4.39 9.21
C GLY A 18 -2.76 -4.33 7.82
N GLU A 19 -1.89 -5.31 7.54
CA GLU A 19 -1.18 -5.46 6.25
C GLU A 19 -2.12 -5.35 5.04
N ARG A 20 -3.23 -6.09 5.09
CA ARG A 20 -4.19 -6.19 3.99
C ARG A 20 -4.98 -4.91 3.78
N GLY A 21 -5.32 -4.21 4.86
CA GLY A 21 -6.13 -3.02 4.77
C GLY A 21 -5.42 -1.85 4.09
N TYR A 22 -4.07 -1.75 4.16
CA TYR A 22 -3.33 -0.69 3.47
C TYR A 22 -2.79 -1.09 2.07
N GLN A 23 -2.78 -2.37 1.70
CA GLN A 23 -2.24 -2.83 0.42
C GLN A 23 -2.89 -2.15 -0.80
N LEU A 24 -4.21 -1.96 -0.78
CA LEU A 24 -4.92 -1.31 -1.88
C LEU A 24 -4.55 0.18 -2.03
N ALA A 25 -4.42 0.88 -0.90
CA ALA A 25 -3.96 2.26 -0.89
C ALA A 25 -2.50 2.36 -1.38
N PHE A 26 -1.64 1.41 -0.97
CA PHE A 26 -0.25 1.31 -1.40
C PHE A 26 -0.14 1.19 -2.93
N ILE A 27 -0.91 0.29 -3.54
CA ILE A 27 -0.93 0.09 -4.99
C ILE A 27 -1.42 1.34 -5.71
N SER A 28 -2.43 2.01 -5.15
CA SER A 28 -2.99 3.24 -5.72
C SER A 28 -1.97 4.38 -5.72
N ALA A 29 -1.27 4.56 -4.61
CA ALA A 29 -0.20 5.55 -4.48
C ALA A 29 0.94 5.25 -5.45
N LEU A 30 1.42 4.00 -5.53
CA LEU A 30 2.43 3.60 -6.52
C LEU A 30 2.00 3.94 -7.95
N PHE A 31 0.78 3.55 -8.32
CA PHE A 31 0.24 3.81 -9.65
C PHE A 31 0.18 5.32 -9.95
N ARG A 32 -0.19 6.14 -8.97
CA ARG A 32 -0.21 7.60 -9.13
C ARG A 32 1.18 8.21 -9.22
N SER A 33 2.15 7.68 -8.48
CA SER A 33 3.59 8.01 -8.62
C SER A 33 4.20 7.51 -9.94
N GLY A 34 3.38 6.96 -10.85
CA GLY A 34 3.77 6.57 -12.21
C GLY A 34 4.30 5.15 -12.33
N TYR A 35 4.20 4.33 -11.27
CA TYR A 35 4.58 2.93 -11.36
C TYR A 35 3.56 2.16 -12.20
N THR A 36 4.06 1.22 -13.00
CA THR A 36 3.23 0.21 -13.65
C THR A 36 3.13 -1.00 -12.73
N ILE A 37 1.93 -1.28 -12.23
CA ILE A 37 1.66 -2.48 -11.43
C ILE A 37 1.62 -3.69 -12.37
N VAL A 38 2.54 -4.64 -12.15
CA VAL A 38 2.66 -5.85 -12.96
C VAL A 38 1.93 -7.00 -12.30
N HIS A 39 1.99 -7.07 -10.98
CA HIS A 39 1.30 -8.09 -10.21
C HIS A 39 0.90 -7.53 -8.84
N ASN A 40 -0.30 -7.89 -8.42
CA ASN A 40 -0.80 -7.70 -7.07
C ASN A 40 -1.33 -9.06 -6.64
N THR A 41 -0.80 -9.60 -5.56
CA THR A 41 -1.14 -10.95 -5.14
C THR A 41 -2.19 -10.99 -4.04
N SER A 42 -2.87 -12.12 -3.97
CA SER A 42 -3.74 -12.50 -2.85
C SER A 42 -3.11 -13.70 -2.12
N HIS A 43 -1.93 -13.46 -1.53
CA HIS A 43 -1.20 -14.37 -0.63
C HIS A 43 -1.33 -15.87 -0.92
N ASN A 44 -0.90 -16.33 -2.09
CA ASN A 44 -0.82 -17.77 -2.36
C ASN A 44 0.61 -18.30 -2.15
N SER A 45 0.74 -19.58 -1.80
CA SER A 45 2.04 -20.20 -1.49
C SER A 45 3.03 -20.23 -2.68
N LEU A 46 2.59 -19.84 -3.87
CA LEU A 46 3.40 -19.77 -5.09
C LEU A 46 4.16 -18.45 -5.25
N GLU A 47 3.95 -17.47 -4.36
CA GLU A 47 4.40 -16.08 -4.57
C GLU A 47 5.76 -15.73 -3.98
N LEU A 48 6.44 -16.69 -3.35
CA LEU A 48 7.87 -16.58 -3.02
C LEU A 48 8.23 -15.28 -2.27
N GLY A 49 7.36 -14.89 -1.33
CA GLY A 49 7.53 -13.70 -0.48
C GLY A 49 7.41 -12.37 -1.22
N LYS A 50 6.45 -12.22 -2.15
CA LYS A 50 6.18 -10.96 -2.88
C LYS A 50 4.68 -10.71 -2.87
N ASP A 51 4.27 -9.55 -2.38
CA ASP A 51 2.85 -9.15 -2.37
C ASP A 51 2.52 -8.23 -3.57
N VAL A 52 3.44 -7.32 -3.92
CA VAL A 52 3.27 -6.40 -5.06
C VAL A 52 4.52 -6.39 -5.92
N ILE A 53 4.35 -6.45 -7.24
CA ILE A 53 5.42 -6.27 -8.21
C ILE A 53 5.06 -5.08 -9.10
N ALA A 54 5.98 -4.13 -9.18
CA ALA A 54 5.79 -2.92 -9.98
C ALA A 54 7.06 -2.55 -10.74
N MET A 55 6.88 -1.77 -11.80
CA MET A 55 7.97 -1.15 -12.56
C MET A 55 7.88 0.36 -12.38
N SER A 56 8.97 1.00 -11.96
CA SER A 56 9.00 2.46 -11.78
C SER A 56 8.91 3.19 -13.12
N PRO A 57 8.64 4.51 -13.12
CA PRO A 57 8.68 5.33 -14.33
C PRO A 57 10.00 5.25 -15.10
N GLU A 58 11.11 5.01 -14.39
CA GLU A 58 12.46 4.87 -14.94
C GLU A 58 12.74 3.46 -15.49
N GLY A 59 11.78 2.52 -15.35
CA GLY A 59 11.88 1.15 -15.82
C GLY A 59 12.54 0.18 -14.84
N GLU A 60 12.79 0.59 -13.59
CA GLU A 60 13.33 -0.29 -12.57
C GLU A 60 12.25 -1.21 -12.00
N TRP A 61 12.59 -2.47 -11.77
CA TRP A 61 11.66 -3.44 -11.20
C TRP A 61 11.73 -3.45 -9.68
N PHE A 62 10.57 -3.45 -9.04
CA PHE A 62 10.42 -3.55 -7.60
C PHE A 62 9.62 -4.79 -7.24
N ALA A 63 10.06 -5.48 -6.20
CA ALA A 63 9.30 -6.52 -5.52
C ALA A 63 9.07 -6.07 -4.08
N PHE A 64 7.82 -5.90 -3.70
CA PHE A 64 7.41 -5.46 -2.38
C PHE A 64 6.83 -6.64 -1.59
N GLN A 65 7.28 -6.79 -0.35
CA GLN A 65 6.59 -7.57 0.68
C GLN A 65 6.08 -6.56 1.71
N LEU A 66 4.80 -6.63 2.05
CA LEU A 66 4.13 -5.81 3.04
C LEU A 66 4.09 -6.56 4.37
N LYS A 67 4.10 -5.79 5.47
CA LYS A 67 3.88 -6.25 6.84
C LYS A 67 3.05 -5.25 7.63
N GLY A 68 2.15 -5.75 8.47
CA GLY A 68 1.32 -4.97 9.37
C GLY A 68 1.97 -4.76 10.74
N ASN A 69 2.18 -3.50 11.11
CA ASN A 69 2.66 -3.05 12.43
C ASN A 69 1.89 -1.78 12.86
N PRO A 70 0.54 -1.81 12.89
CA PRO A 70 -0.29 -0.63 13.19
C PRO A 70 0.08 -0.02 14.54
N GLY A 71 0.38 1.29 14.55
CA GLY A 71 0.67 2.07 15.77
C GLY A 71 1.93 1.61 16.52
N GLY A 72 2.75 0.77 15.91
CA GLY A 72 3.84 0.07 16.56
C GLY A 72 5.14 0.11 15.78
N ARG A 73 5.99 -0.87 16.07
CA ARG A 73 7.30 -1.04 15.42
C ARG A 73 7.41 -2.41 14.81
N PHE A 74 8.18 -2.51 13.73
CA PHE A 74 8.70 -3.77 13.22
C PHE A 74 9.93 -4.15 14.03
N THR A 75 9.81 -5.25 14.76
CA THR A 75 10.76 -5.66 15.81
C THR A 75 11.76 -6.71 15.32
N ILE A 76 12.83 -6.93 16.08
CA ILE A 76 13.82 -7.97 15.77
C ILE A 76 13.22 -9.40 15.78
N SER A 77 12.22 -9.65 16.64
CA SER A 77 11.52 -10.94 16.68
C SER A 77 10.75 -11.20 15.38
N GLN A 78 10.08 -10.16 14.85
CA GLN A 78 9.39 -10.23 13.56
C GLN A 78 10.39 -10.37 12.40
N TRP A 79 11.52 -9.66 12.45
CA TRP A 79 12.59 -9.85 11.48
C TRP A 79 13.03 -11.32 11.40
N GLN A 80 13.29 -11.94 12.55
CA GLN A 80 13.70 -13.34 12.64
C GLN A 80 12.62 -14.28 12.09
N SER A 81 11.35 -14.06 12.44
CA SER A 81 10.25 -14.90 11.93
C SER A 81 10.03 -14.77 10.42
N HIS A 82 10.34 -13.62 9.84
CA HIS A 82 10.19 -13.35 8.41
C HIS A 82 11.45 -13.58 7.58
N THR A 83 12.58 -13.94 8.19
CA THR A 83 13.88 -14.06 7.48
C THR A 83 13.80 -14.96 6.25
N LEU A 84 13.10 -16.10 6.32
CA LEU A 84 12.93 -16.99 5.17
C LEU A 84 12.15 -16.32 4.02
N GLN A 85 11.09 -15.56 4.33
CA GLN A 85 10.33 -14.80 3.33
C GLN A 85 11.20 -13.71 2.70
N LEU A 86 12.03 -13.02 3.50
CA LEU A 86 12.96 -12.00 3.00
C LEU A 86 14.04 -12.57 2.09
N VAL A 87 14.55 -13.76 2.41
CA VAL A 87 15.47 -14.49 1.52
C VAL A 87 14.77 -14.85 0.21
N GLN A 88 13.51 -15.31 0.24
CA GLN A 88 12.74 -15.61 -0.98
C GLN A 88 12.46 -14.35 -1.81
N LEU A 89 12.10 -13.25 -1.15
CA LEU A 89 11.92 -11.93 -1.76
C LEU A 89 13.17 -11.53 -2.55
N CYS A 90 14.36 -11.67 -1.96
CA CYS A 90 15.62 -11.24 -2.54
C CYS A 90 16.25 -12.23 -3.53
N ARG A 91 15.97 -13.53 -3.42
CA ARG A 91 16.61 -14.57 -4.26
C ARG A 91 15.76 -15.00 -5.44
N MET A 92 14.44 -15.03 -5.28
CA MET A 92 13.58 -15.57 -6.31
C MET A 92 13.31 -14.50 -7.37
N PRO A 93 13.69 -14.75 -8.64
CA PRO A 93 13.50 -13.76 -9.69
C PRO A 93 12.01 -13.53 -9.92
N ILE A 94 11.68 -12.32 -10.37
CA ILE A 94 10.32 -11.97 -10.76
C ILE A 94 9.98 -12.72 -12.05
N ARG A 95 8.83 -13.39 -12.06
CA ARG A 95 8.26 -14.01 -13.27
C ARG A 95 7.17 -13.10 -13.81
N ASP A 96 7.46 -12.38 -14.88
CA ASP A 96 6.47 -11.59 -15.62
C ASP A 96 5.69 -12.57 -16.51
N ILE A 97 4.60 -13.12 -15.95
CA ILE A 97 3.75 -14.12 -16.61
C ILE A 97 3.15 -13.55 -17.89
N VAL A 98 2.73 -12.28 -17.86
CA VAL A 98 2.09 -11.59 -18.99
C VAL A 98 3.02 -11.54 -20.20
N ARG A 99 4.31 -11.24 -19.98
CA ARG A 99 5.30 -11.14 -21.06
C ARG A 99 6.18 -12.39 -21.23
N GLY A 100 5.94 -13.43 -20.43
CA GLY A 100 6.73 -14.67 -20.46
C GLY A 100 8.22 -14.49 -20.17
N ARG A 101 8.61 -13.47 -19.36
CA ARG A 101 10.03 -13.16 -19.08
C ARG A 101 10.40 -13.36 -17.61
N ILE A 102 11.67 -13.70 -17.38
CA ILE A 102 12.27 -13.78 -16.05
C ILE A 102 13.09 -12.50 -15.82
N VAL A 103 12.77 -11.79 -14.75
CA VAL A 103 13.45 -10.56 -14.35
C VAL A 103 14.34 -10.87 -13.15
N ARG A 104 15.65 -10.78 -13.36
CA ARG A 104 16.68 -11.08 -12.34
C ARG A 104 17.21 -9.83 -11.64
N ARG A 105 17.20 -8.70 -12.34
CA ARG A 105 17.55 -7.39 -11.79
C ARG A 105 16.29 -6.68 -11.28
N PHE A 106 16.18 -6.56 -9.97
CA PHE A 106 15.07 -5.90 -9.29
C PHE A 106 15.49 -5.39 -7.91
N ILE A 107 14.65 -4.55 -7.32
CA ILE A 107 14.83 -3.95 -6.00
C ILE A 107 13.82 -4.60 -5.04
N PRO A 108 14.27 -5.46 -4.11
CA PRO A 108 13.42 -5.99 -3.07
C PRO A 108 13.19 -4.94 -1.98
N VAL A 109 11.94 -4.79 -1.55
CA VAL A 109 11.54 -3.83 -0.52
C VAL A 109 10.60 -4.50 0.48
N LEU A 110 10.95 -4.45 1.77
CA LEU A 110 10.04 -4.76 2.86
C LEU A 110 9.33 -3.46 3.27
N VAL A 111 8.01 -3.45 3.21
CA VAL A 111 7.15 -2.31 3.53
C VAL A 111 6.43 -2.60 4.85
N THR A 112 6.41 -1.64 5.76
CA THR A 112 5.64 -1.73 7.01
C THR A 112 4.98 -0.39 7.33
N ASN A 113 3.77 -0.44 7.89
CA ASN A 113 3.09 0.74 8.44
C ASN A 113 3.51 1.08 9.87
N GLY A 114 4.48 0.36 10.44
CA GLY A 114 5.13 0.72 11.69
C GLY A 114 6.46 1.45 11.48
N GLU A 115 7.04 1.92 12.59
CA GLU A 115 8.44 2.35 12.61
C GLU A 115 9.38 1.15 12.65
N ILE A 116 10.66 1.35 12.34
CA ILE A 116 11.66 0.27 12.32
C ILE A 116 12.55 0.40 13.55
N GLU A 117 12.71 -0.69 14.32
CA GLU A 117 13.65 -0.72 15.44
C GLU A 117 15.12 -0.65 14.98
N GLU A 118 15.99 -0.07 15.80
CA GLU A 118 17.42 0.08 15.51
C GLU A 118 18.11 -1.28 15.32
N ASP A 119 17.76 -2.27 16.13
CA ASP A 119 18.28 -3.64 16.01
C ASP A 119 17.92 -4.28 14.66
N VAL A 120 16.77 -3.92 14.09
CA VAL A 120 16.36 -4.39 12.75
C VAL A 120 17.19 -3.71 11.67
N GLN A 121 17.52 -2.42 11.82
CA GLN A 121 18.41 -1.75 10.86
C GLN A 121 19.79 -2.41 10.85
N SER A 122 20.32 -2.72 12.03
CA SER A 122 21.57 -3.47 12.17
C SER A 122 21.48 -4.87 11.52
N ALA A 123 20.37 -5.57 11.73
CA ALA A 123 20.11 -6.88 11.11
C ALA A 123 20.00 -6.79 9.58
N LEU A 124 19.36 -5.75 9.04
CA LEU A 124 19.25 -5.48 7.60
C LEU A 124 20.64 -5.25 6.97
N GLU A 125 21.51 -4.50 7.63
CA GLU A 125 22.87 -4.29 7.15
C GLU A 125 23.66 -5.60 7.07
N LEU A 126 23.59 -6.42 8.13
CA LEU A 126 24.23 -7.73 8.14
C LEU A 126 23.65 -8.65 7.07
N PHE A 127 22.32 -8.66 6.91
CA PHE A 127 21.64 -9.42 5.88
C PHE A 127 22.09 -9.04 4.47
N ASN A 128 22.25 -7.74 4.20
CA ASN A 128 22.68 -7.22 2.91
C ASN A 128 24.17 -7.42 2.59
N LYS A 129 25.00 -7.64 3.61
CA LYS A 129 26.42 -7.99 3.48
C LYS A 129 26.63 -9.44 3.09
N GLU A 130 25.72 -10.33 3.47
CA GLU A 130 25.79 -11.76 3.16
C GLU A 130 25.35 -12.04 1.71
N PRO A 131 26.27 -12.43 0.80
CA PRO A 131 25.93 -12.59 -0.62
C PRO A 131 24.90 -13.68 -0.88
N SER A 132 24.83 -14.71 -0.02
CA SER A 132 23.88 -15.82 -0.18
C SER A 132 22.42 -15.44 0.07
N ASN A 133 22.15 -14.27 0.64
CA ASN A 133 20.81 -13.79 0.94
C ASN A 133 20.07 -13.18 -0.26
N ARG A 134 20.76 -12.89 -1.37
CA ARG A 134 20.14 -12.30 -2.57
C ARG A 134 20.60 -12.96 -3.87
N ALA A 135 19.79 -12.80 -4.91
CA ALA A 135 20.24 -13.14 -6.26
C ALA A 135 21.38 -12.20 -6.68
N SER A 136 22.30 -12.68 -7.52
CA SER A 136 23.48 -11.94 -7.95
C SER A 136 23.16 -10.59 -8.61
N GLU A 137 22.02 -10.49 -9.27
CA GLU A 137 21.58 -9.30 -10.01
C GLU A 137 20.55 -8.45 -9.23
N ALA A 138 20.06 -8.94 -8.09
CA ALA A 138 19.12 -8.19 -7.26
C ALA A 138 19.86 -7.11 -6.45
N ALA A 139 19.21 -5.97 -6.25
CA ALA A 139 19.71 -4.94 -5.36
C ALA A 139 19.65 -5.42 -3.88
N PRO A 140 20.39 -4.77 -2.97
CA PRO A 140 20.20 -4.98 -1.53
C PRO A 140 18.74 -4.73 -1.11
N LEU A 141 18.26 -5.49 -0.12
CA LEU A 141 16.95 -5.30 0.49
C LEU A 141 16.85 -3.89 1.06
N ARG A 142 15.75 -3.21 0.73
CA ARG A 142 15.38 -1.91 1.31
C ARG A 142 14.21 -2.08 2.26
N MET A 143 14.04 -1.14 3.18
CA MET A 143 12.85 -1.05 4.03
C MET A 143 12.15 0.28 3.84
N TRP A 144 10.83 0.26 3.70
CA TRP A 144 9.96 1.44 3.75
C TRP A 144 9.13 1.36 5.01
N ASN A 145 9.25 2.37 5.87
CA ASN A 145 8.51 2.48 7.12
C ASN A 145 7.22 3.30 6.95
N ARG A 146 6.52 3.48 8.06
CA ARG A 146 5.38 4.38 8.20
C ARG A 146 5.60 5.76 7.57
N GLY A 147 6.74 6.40 7.86
CA GLY A 147 7.07 7.71 7.30
C GLY A 147 7.06 7.73 5.77
N LYS A 148 7.62 6.69 5.12
CA LYS A 148 7.61 6.58 3.65
C LYS A 148 6.20 6.32 3.09
N LEU A 149 5.39 5.52 3.78
CA LEU A 149 3.98 5.32 3.40
C LEU A 149 3.18 6.63 3.53
N LEU A 150 3.37 7.38 4.62
CA LEU A 150 2.72 8.67 4.81
C LEU A 150 3.15 9.69 3.75
N GLU A 151 4.42 9.70 3.36
CA GLU A 151 4.92 10.53 2.25
C GLU A 151 4.19 10.19 0.94
N LEU A 152 4.12 8.90 0.59
CA LEU A 152 3.43 8.42 -0.61
C LEU A 152 1.93 8.76 -0.58
N PHE A 153 1.28 8.62 0.56
CA PHE A 153 -0.17 8.84 0.69
C PHE A 153 -0.53 10.32 0.81
N ALA A 154 0.35 11.14 1.37
CA ALA A 154 0.16 12.58 1.46
C ALA A 154 0.09 13.24 0.07
N GLU A 155 0.78 12.68 -0.93
CA GLU A 155 0.66 13.12 -2.33
C GLU A 155 -0.76 12.89 -2.90
N GLU A 156 -1.48 11.88 -2.39
CA GLU A 156 -2.85 11.55 -2.78
C GLU A 156 -3.93 12.30 -1.96
N SER A 157 -3.55 12.86 -0.81
CA SER A 157 -4.47 13.36 0.22
C SER A 157 -5.48 14.41 -0.27
N GLU A 158 -5.08 15.29 -1.20
CA GLU A 158 -5.98 16.30 -1.76
C GLU A 158 -7.07 15.70 -2.67
N LEU A 159 -6.79 14.56 -3.29
CA LEU A 159 -7.65 13.95 -4.30
C LEU A 159 -8.65 12.97 -3.70
N ILE A 160 -8.30 12.33 -2.58
CA ILE A 160 -9.18 11.38 -1.87
C ILE A 160 -10.21 12.07 -0.98
N TRP A 161 -10.05 13.38 -0.74
CA TRP A 161 -10.92 14.14 0.14
C TRP A 161 -12.17 14.62 -0.60
N PRO A 162 -13.39 14.24 -0.17
CA PRO A 162 -14.61 14.77 -0.77
C PRO A 162 -14.65 16.30 -0.70
N HIS A 163 -15.25 16.95 -1.68
CA HIS A 163 -15.32 18.41 -1.75
C HIS A 163 -16.54 18.97 -1.00
N ARG A 164 -17.63 18.21 -0.90
CA ARG A 164 -18.83 18.61 -0.17
C ARG A 164 -18.68 18.29 1.31
N THR A 165 -19.01 19.26 2.16
CA THR A 165 -18.98 19.10 3.63
C THR A 165 -19.79 17.90 4.13
N GLN A 166 -20.95 17.64 3.53
CA GLN A 166 -21.77 16.47 3.91
C GLN A 166 -21.06 15.14 3.62
N SER A 167 -20.38 15.05 2.47
CA SER A 167 -19.62 13.87 2.07
C SER A 167 -18.33 13.72 2.89
N GLN A 168 -17.69 14.83 3.27
CA GLN A 168 -16.54 14.81 4.20
C GLN A 168 -16.95 14.25 5.57
N VAL A 169 -18.09 14.71 6.11
CA VAL A 169 -18.61 14.21 7.39
C VAL A 169 -18.98 12.72 7.29
N ALA A 170 -19.64 12.30 6.21
CA ALA A 170 -19.97 10.89 5.99
C ALA A 170 -18.71 10.02 5.83
N PHE A 171 -17.71 10.51 5.10
CA PHE A 171 -16.44 9.83 4.92
C PHE A 171 -15.69 9.65 6.25
N LEU A 172 -15.57 10.72 7.04
CA LEU A 172 -14.95 10.66 8.37
C LEU A 172 -15.69 9.70 9.30
N ARG A 173 -17.03 9.73 9.31
CA ARG A 173 -17.81 8.76 10.11
C ARG A 173 -17.55 7.33 9.67
N GLY A 174 -17.45 7.07 8.36
CA GLY A 174 -17.17 5.74 7.84
C GLY A 174 -15.78 5.24 8.23
N VAL A 175 -14.76 6.08 8.11
CA VAL A 175 -13.37 5.73 8.45
C VAL A 175 -13.19 5.52 9.96
N VAL A 176 -13.87 6.31 10.80
CA VAL A 176 -13.76 6.27 12.27
C VAL A 176 -14.77 5.28 12.91
N ARG A 177 -15.69 4.72 12.14
CA ARG A 177 -16.76 3.86 12.67
C ARG A 177 -16.20 2.57 13.27
N ASP A 178 -16.70 2.24 14.45
CA ASP A 178 -16.48 0.96 15.12
C ASP A 178 -17.60 -0.03 14.71
N PHE A 179 -17.26 -1.31 14.53
CA PHE A 179 -18.00 -2.35 13.75
C PHE A 179 -19.35 -2.81 14.25
N ARG A 180 -20.04 -2.02 15.06
CA ARG A 180 -21.33 -2.40 15.62
C ARG A 180 -22.50 -2.04 14.71
N GLU A 181 -22.27 -1.29 13.65
CA GLU A 181 -23.31 -0.81 12.72
C GLU A 181 -22.98 -1.20 11.27
N GLU A 182 -24.03 -1.57 10.51
CA GLU A 182 -23.91 -1.83 9.08
C GLU A 182 -23.40 -0.58 8.33
N ALA A 183 -22.57 -0.79 7.31
CA ALA A 183 -22.14 0.29 6.42
C ALA A 183 -23.36 0.88 5.70
N ASP A 184 -23.53 2.21 5.77
CA ASP A 184 -24.54 2.86 4.94
C ASP A 184 -24.05 2.90 3.48
N ILE A 185 -24.50 1.92 2.70
CA ILE A 185 -24.17 1.77 1.29
C ILE A 185 -24.53 3.03 0.50
N ARG A 186 -25.59 3.76 0.88
CA ARG A 186 -26.02 4.98 0.17
C ARG A 186 -25.09 6.15 0.46
N GLU A 187 -24.59 6.26 1.68
CA GLU A 187 -23.56 7.25 2.01
C GLU A 187 -22.25 6.93 1.29
N PHE A 188 -21.82 5.67 1.31
CA PHE A 188 -20.63 5.24 0.60
C PHE A 188 -20.75 5.51 -0.91
N GLN A 189 -21.86 5.12 -1.53
CA GLN A 189 -22.12 5.38 -2.95
C GLN A 189 -22.02 6.88 -3.26
N ARG A 190 -22.61 7.75 -2.43
CA ARG A 190 -22.56 9.21 -2.63
C ARG A 190 -21.12 9.74 -2.61
N ILE A 191 -20.29 9.25 -1.70
CA ILE A 191 -18.87 9.61 -1.62
C ILE A 191 -18.14 9.20 -2.90
N ILE A 192 -18.36 7.97 -3.38
CA ILE A 192 -17.73 7.45 -4.58
C ILE A 192 -18.20 8.19 -5.84
N ASP A 193 -19.50 8.45 -5.98
CA ASP A 193 -20.09 9.21 -7.09
C ASP A 193 -19.49 10.62 -7.17
N GLU A 194 -19.26 11.25 -6.02
CA GLU A 194 -18.62 12.56 -5.92
C GLU A 194 -17.14 12.51 -6.31
N LEU A 195 -16.36 11.56 -5.80
CA LEU A 195 -14.93 11.40 -6.10
C LEU A 195 -14.69 11.06 -7.58
N LEU A 196 -15.53 10.18 -8.14
CA LEU A 196 -15.54 9.90 -9.58
C LEU A 196 -16.07 11.09 -10.40
N GLY A 197 -16.80 12.00 -9.75
CA GLY A 197 -17.45 13.15 -10.35
C GLY A 197 -18.47 12.75 -11.42
N LEU A 198 -19.21 11.66 -11.17
CA LEU A 198 -20.27 11.15 -12.06
C LEU A 198 -21.44 12.14 -12.21
N GLU A 199 -21.56 13.08 -11.28
CA GLU A 199 -22.53 14.18 -11.36
C GLU A 199 -22.14 15.28 -12.37
N LEU A 200 -20.91 15.24 -12.93
CA LEU A 200 -20.43 16.26 -13.86
C LEU A 200 -20.79 15.93 -15.31
N LYS A 201 -21.39 16.91 -16.01
CA LYS A 201 -21.84 16.78 -17.42
C LYS A 201 -20.73 16.45 -18.42
N SER A 202 -19.47 16.71 -18.10
CA SER A 202 -18.32 16.30 -18.90
C SER A 202 -17.09 16.12 -18.01
N ILE A 203 -16.43 14.97 -18.11
CA ILE A 203 -15.18 14.69 -17.43
C ILE A 203 -14.06 14.72 -18.48
N SER A 204 -13.06 15.58 -18.29
CA SER A 204 -11.83 15.56 -19.09
C SER A 204 -11.15 14.20 -18.92
N LYS A 205 -10.72 13.56 -20.03
CA LYS A 205 -9.97 12.29 -19.99
C LYS A 205 -8.74 12.35 -19.08
N ASN A 206 -8.08 13.51 -19.00
CA ASN A 206 -6.90 13.72 -18.16
C ASN A 206 -7.22 13.72 -16.66
N ASN A 207 -8.48 13.95 -16.27
CA ASN A 207 -8.92 13.93 -14.88
C ASN A 207 -9.59 12.60 -14.48
N ALA A 208 -10.00 11.77 -15.46
CA ALA A 208 -10.71 10.53 -15.19
C ALA A 208 -9.86 9.52 -14.41
N LEU A 209 -8.59 9.34 -14.81
CA LEU A 209 -7.69 8.40 -14.15
C LEU A 209 -7.42 8.80 -12.69
N SER A 210 -7.13 10.09 -12.46
CA SER A 210 -6.91 10.62 -11.11
C SER A 210 -8.10 10.35 -10.20
N ARG A 211 -9.33 10.57 -10.69
CA ARG A 211 -10.56 10.34 -9.94
C ARG A 211 -10.82 8.87 -9.62
N ILE A 212 -10.52 7.97 -10.56
CA ILE A 212 -10.61 6.52 -10.33
C ILE A 212 -9.66 6.10 -9.22
N ILE A 213 -8.40 6.57 -9.26
CA ILE A 213 -7.41 6.30 -8.21
C ILE A 213 -7.91 6.82 -6.87
N SER A 214 -8.44 8.04 -6.83
CA SER A 214 -8.96 8.64 -5.60
C SER A 214 -10.12 7.87 -5.01
N ALA A 215 -11.10 7.46 -5.84
CA ALA A 215 -12.21 6.65 -5.40
C ALA A 215 -11.74 5.29 -4.87
N TYR A 216 -10.73 4.69 -5.50
CA TYR A 216 -10.16 3.43 -5.06
C TYR A 216 -9.43 3.55 -3.71
N PHE A 217 -8.62 4.61 -3.53
CA PHE A 217 -7.96 4.89 -2.26
C PHE A 217 -8.99 5.19 -1.16
N ALA A 218 -9.99 6.04 -1.44
CA ALA A 218 -11.06 6.35 -0.49
C ALA A 218 -11.86 5.10 -0.12
N THR A 219 -12.08 4.18 -1.07
CA THR A 219 -12.66 2.86 -0.78
C THR A 219 -11.77 2.08 0.18
N ALA A 220 -10.46 2.01 -0.05
CA ALA A 220 -9.53 1.33 0.86
C ALA A 220 -9.61 1.92 2.27
N LEU A 221 -9.59 3.25 2.43
CA LEU A 221 -9.76 3.92 3.72
C LEU A 221 -11.10 3.61 4.40
N TYR A 222 -12.20 3.69 3.64
CA TYR A 222 -13.54 3.50 4.18
C TYR A 222 -13.81 2.03 4.55
N THR A 223 -13.25 1.09 3.79
CA THR A 223 -13.52 -0.34 3.92
C THR A 223 -12.48 -1.11 4.72
N SER A 224 -11.28 -0.56 4.95
CA SER A 224 -10.20 -1.26 5.67
C SER A 224 -10.65 -1.76 7.03
N SER A 225 -11.47 -0.94 7.69
CA SER A 225 -12.14 -1.24 8.93
C SER A 225 -12.86 -2.60 8.80
N TYR A 226 -13.71 -2.75 7.79
CA TYR A 226 -14.50 -3.96 7.55
C TYR A 226 -13.65 -5.18 7.13
N VAL A 227 -12.56 -4.95 6.38
CA VAL A 227 -11.65 -6.01 5.89
C VAL A 227 -10.93 -6.70 7.05
N ASP A 228 -10.46 -5.95 8.04
CA ASP A 228 -9.73 -6.51 9.18
C ASP A 228 -10.63 -7.37 10.11
N ASN A 229 -11.95 -7.13 10.13
CA ASN A 229 -12.89 -7.86 10.98
C ASN A 229 -13.54 -9.08 10.33
N LEU A 230 -13.74 -9.04 9.02
CA LEU A 230 -14.49 -10.10 8.35
C LEU A 230 -13.64 -11.34 8.05
N ASN A 231 -12.31 -11.31 8.27
CA ASN A 231 -11.39 -12.36 7.79
C ASN A 231 -11.70 -12.78 6.34
N LEU A 232 -12.29 -11.86 5.54
CA LEU A 232 -12.66 -12.15 4.17
C LEU A 232 -11.35 -12.12 3.37
N PHE A 233 -11.03 -13.29 2.83
CA PHE A 233 -9.85 -13.70 2.05
C PHE A 233 -8.67 -14.27 2.86
#